data_AF-A0A5J4W2S8-F1
#
_entry.id   AF-A0A5J4W2S8-F1
#
_cell.length_a   1.000
_cell.length_b   1.000
_cell.length_c   1.000
_cell.angle_alpha   90.00
_cell.angle_beta   90.00
_cell.angle_gamma   90.00
#
_symmetry.space_group_name_H-M   'P 1'
#
loop_
_entity.id
_entity.type
_entity.pdbx_description
1 polymer ?
#
loop_
_entity_poly.entity_id
_entity_poly.type
_entity_poly.pdbx_seq_one_letter_code
_entity_poly.pdbx_strand_id
1 'polypeptide(L)'
;MVVELVMSSNEKQSKAGSKALCDLIEENETIRNSLLTTRFIQVVIHTLTSGSQVPSQSSSSSSSQIISDSPTFVKVGLLDVILRLVTVAEGLQPLSILIPLLEELKKNGETEMKNKSRKLLGLLISEGINYSSRNEMEKENDQKIKELENSNSQKDEELKRKDEELKQKDKIIEKEKLEKEELKQKDKIIEKEKLEKEELKQKDKIIEKEKLEKEKLSVQIQKEREEKENEKQKAKAKQLVSTVPQEQTTSQPKPQLTLQPSQSDFPIAIINKDPDCVEFIDIDGVQKKINKTKTGDNTISLVQVLENGIWTIETMFQNTCKTAAIGIVRDSYDIPTCTHPGNKPHCNHIAVQWNDNHNGNIYYNLNITIGNKGFKDNQIVKLEFDSEKGTLFFFIDNVQQPVYFSGIKEKVRFIIFIQSTGSSCTIKSLKKLREPTSVHLENEKAVKW
;
A
#
# COMPACT_ATOMS: atom_id res chain seq x y z
N MET A 1 40.18 -31.21 29.97
CA MET A 1 40.97 -31.70 31.12
C MET A 1 40.66 -33.15 31.50
N VAL A 2 39.47 -33.52 32.00
CA VAL A 2 39.23 -34.92 32.45
C VAL A 2 39.13 -35.91 31.28
N VAL A 3 38.43 -35.56 30.19
CA VAL A 3 38.36 -36.42 28.97
C VAL A 3 39.74 -36.63 28.34
N GLU A 4 40.61 -35.62 28.35
CA GLU A 4 42.00 -35.74 27.86
C GLU A 4 42.82 -36.71 28.72
N LEU A 5 42.53 -36.79 30.03
CA LEU A 5 43.18 -37.74 30.92
C LEU A 5 42.77 -39.19 30.61
N VAL A 6 41.50 -39.42 30.24
CA VAL A 6 41.02 -40.73 29.75
C VAL A 6 41.78 -41.15 28.49
N MET A 7 42.06 -40.20 27.61
CA MET A 7 42.77 -40.39 26.34
C MET A 7 44.30 -40.48 26.48
N SER A 8 44.85 -40.46 27.70
CA SER A 8 46.29 -40.55 27.94
C SER A 8 46.87 -41.89 27.45
N SER A 9 48.06 -41.86 26.85
CA SER A 9 48.83 -43.05 26.49
C SER A 9 49.43 -43.77 27.71
N ASN A 10 49.33 -43.19 28.91
CA ASN A 10 49.73 -43.83 30.16
C ASN A 10 48.53 -44.57 30.78
N GLU A 11 48.65 -45.89 30.93
CA GLU A 11 47.58 -46.75 31.44
C GLU A 11 47.05 -46.34 32.81
N LYS A 12 47.94 -45.97 33.75
CA LYS A 12 47.51 -45.55 35.10
C LYS A 12 46.73 -44.23 35.05
N GLN A 13 47.17 -43.30 34.20
CA GLN A 13 46.48 -42.01 34.02
C GLN A 13 45.14 -42.19 33.32
N SER A 14 45.07 -42.99 32.26
CA SER A 14 43.83 -43.29 31.55
C SER A 14 42.79 -43.95 32.46
N LYS A 15 43.21 -44.97 33.24
CA LYS A 15 42.34 -45.64 34.23
C LYS A 15 41.89 -44.70 35.36
N ALA A 16 42.78 -43.84 35.85
CA ALA A 16 42.41 -42.83 36.85
C ALA A 16 41.43 -41.81 36.27
N GLY A 17 41.64 -41.39 35.01
CA GLY A 17 40.77 -40.47 34.29
C GLY A 17 39.39 -41.02 34.04
N SER A 18 39.26 -42.27 33.58
CA SER A 18 37.96 -42.90 33.33
C SER A 18 37.19 -43.11 34.63
N LYS A 19 37.87 -43.51 35.71
CA LYS A 19 37.26 -43.62 37.04
C LYS A 19 36.77 -42.26 37.55
N ALA A 20 37.62 -41.24 37.52
CA ALA A 20 37.22 -39.90 37.95
C ALA A 20 36.05 -39.35 37.13
N LEU A 21 36.01 -39.61 35.82
CA LEU A 21 34.89 -39.19 34.99
C LEU A 21 33.60 -39.96 35.30
N CYS A 22 33.69 -41.25 35.63
CA CYS A 22 32.55 -42.04 36.10
C CYS A 22 31.98 -41.50 37.41
N ASP A 23 32.84 -41.18 38.39
CA ASP A 23 32.42 -40.61 39.67
C ASP A 23 31.73 -39.23 39.44
N LEU A 24 32.28 -38.40 38.55
CA LEU A 24 31.69 -37.11 38.18
C LEU A 24 30.33 -37.22 37.48
N ILE A 25 30.09 -38.29 36.70
CA ILE A 25 28.79 -38.54 36.05
C ILE A 25 27.70 -38.78 37.10
N GLU A 26 28.04 -39.46 38.20
CA GLU A 26 27.10 -39.71 39.30
C GLU A 26 26.72 -38.41 40.01
N GLU A 27 27.68 -37.52 40.23
CA GLU A 27 27.49 -36.32 41.05
C GLU A 27 26.98 -35.09 40.27
N ASN A 28 27.18 -35.00 38.94
CA ASN A 28 26.99 -33.75 38.20
C ASN A 28 26.18 -33.88 36.90
N GLU A 29 24.99 -33.29 36.89
CA GLU A 29 24.08 -33.27 35.72
C GLU A 29 24.64 -32.49 34.52
N THR A 30 25.31 -31.36 34.75
CA THR A 30 25.93 -30.57 33.68
C THR A 30 26.99 -31.38 32.94
N ILE A 31 27.74 -32.23 33.66
CA ILE A 31 28.72 -33.13 33.05
C ILE A 31 28.00 -34.20 32.21
N ARG A 32 26.90 -34.79 32.69
CA ARG A 32 26.09 -35.74 31.91
C ARG A 32 25.62 -35.13 30.59
N ASN A 33 25.01 -33.96 30.66
CA ASN A 33 24.50 -33.24 29.48
C ASN A 33 25.62 -32.88 28.50
N SER A 34 26.80 -32.49 29.01
CA SER A 34 27.98 -32.20 28.19
C SER A 34 28.51 -33.45 27.47
N LEU A 35 28.52 -34.60 28.13
CA LEU A 35 28.93 -35.88 27.54
C LEU A 35 27.91 -36.42 26.53
N LEU A 36 26.64 -36.05 26.62
CA LEU A 36 25.62 -36.38 25.62
C LEU A 36 25.69 -35.50 24.35
N THR A 37 26.61 -34.53 24.30
CA THR A 37 26.80 -33.72 23.09
C THR A 37 27.49 -34.52 21.97
N THR A 38 27.18 -34.14 20.73
CA THR A 38 27.76 -34.75 19.52
C THR A 38 29.29 -34.78 19.53
N ARG A 39 29.95 -33.82 20.19
CA ARG A 39 31.42 -33.73 20.23
C ARG A 39 32.07 -34.87 21.02
N PHE A 40 31.57 -35.18 22.22
CA PHE A 40 32.13 -36.31 23.00
C PHE A 40 31.84 -37.63 22.31
N ILE A 41 30.63 -37.80 21.79
CA ILE A 41 30.22 -39.00 21.06
C ILE A 41 31.13 -39.23 19.83
N GLN A 42 31.47 -38.17 19.09
CA GLN A 42 32.44 -38.23 17.99
C GLN A 42 33.85 -38.68 18.44
N VAL A 43 34.34 -38.19 19.60
CA VAL A 43 35.62 -38.63 20.16
C VAL A 43 35.59 -40.13 20.47
N VAL A 44 34.49 -40.63 21.03
CA VAL A 44 34.34 -42.06 21.30
C VAL A 44 34.29 -42.87 20.01
N ILE A 45 33.51 -42.44 19.02
CA ILE A 45 33.46 -43.09 17.69
C ILE A 45 34.86 -43.21 17.10
N HIS A 46 35.58 -42.09 17.01
CA HIS A 46 36.93 -42.05 16.44
C HIS A 46 37.89 -42.98 17.18
N THR A 47 37.83 -43.00 18.51
CA THR A 47 38.73 -43.82 19.34
C THR A 47 38.45 -45.31 19.19
N LEU A 48 37.17 -45.70 19.13
CA LEU A 48 36.77 -47.10 18.99
C LEU A 48 37.04 -47.65 17.58
N THR A 49 37.03 -46.80 16.53
CA THR A 49 37.29 -47.20 15.15
C THR A 49 38.77 -47.20 14.76
N SER A 50 39.66 -46.58 15.55
CA SER A 50 41.10 -46.38 15.26
C SER A 50 41.98 -47.65 15.20
N GLY A 51 41.42 -48.84 14.93
CA GLY A 51 42.17 -50.08 14.72
C GLY A 51 41.48 -51.12 13.81
N SER A 52 40.34 -50.78 13.20
CA SER A 52 39.64 -51.67 12.26
C SER A 52 39.74 -51.13 10.84
N GLN A 53 40.87 -51.39 10.17
CA GLN A 53 40.92 -51.43 8.71
C GLN A 53 41.30 -52.83 8.24
N VAL A 54 40.33 -53.46 7.58
CA VAL A 54 40.55 -54.54 6.61
C VAL A 54 41.45 -53.98 5.49
N PRO A 55 42.44 -54.72 4.98
CA PRO A 55 43.35 -54.20 3.96
C PRO A 55 42.59 -54.02 2.63
N SER A 56 42.14 -52.81 2.33
CA SER A 56 41.74 -52.41 0.99
C SER A 56 42.93 -51.79 0.27
N GLN A 57 43.45 -52.51 -0.71
CA GLN A 57 44.46 -52.04 -1.64
C GLN A 57 43.93 -50.82 -2.42
N SER A 58 44.47 -49.64 -2.15
CA SER A 58 44.65 -48.58 -3.16
C SER A 58 45.48 -47.44 -2.58
N SER A 59 46.57 -47.16 -3.27
CA SER A 59 47.62 -46.19 -3.00
C SER A 59 47.18 -44.73 -3.18
N SER A 60 47.56 -43.84 -2.26
CA SER A 60 48.42 -42.67 -2.59
C SER A 60 48.75 -41.79 -1.37
N SER A 61 50.00 -41.35 -1.39
CA SER A 61 50.77 -40.45 -0.51
C SER A 61 50.06 -39.26 0.17
N SER A 62 50.27 -39.12 1.49
CA SER A 62 50.89 -37.94 2.15
C SER A 62 51.04 -38.15 3.66
N SER A 63 52.25 -37.88 4.19
CA SER A 63 52.63 -37.75 5.61
C SER A 63 52.03 -38.74 6.61
N SER A 64 52.69 -39.89 6.75
CA SER A 64 52.48 -40.86 7.82
C SER A 64 52.91 -40.28 9.19
N GLN A 65 52.01 -39.52 9.82
CA GLN A 65 51.92 -39.54 11.27
C GLN A 65 51.31 -40.90 11.65
N ILE A 66 52.03 -41.64 12.47
CA ILE A 66 51.62 -42.92 13.06
C ILE A 66 50.17 -42.77 13.54
N ILE A 67 49.22 -43.46 12.89
CA ILE A 67 47.90 -43.69 13.49
C ILE A 67 48.20 -44.57 14.70
N SER A 68 48.43 -43.93 15.84
CA SER A 68 48.63 -44.63 17.10
C SER A 68 47.30 -45.32 17.39
N ASP A 69 47.24 -46.63 17.19
CA ASP A 69 46.12 -47.44 17.64
C ASP A 69 45.87 -47.07 19.10
N SER A 70 44.67 -46.56 19.39
CA SER A 70 44.36 -46.14 20.74
C SER A 70 44.46 -47.38 21.62
N PRO A 71 45.28 -47.35 22.70
CA PRO A 71 45.51 -48.54 23.50
C PRO A 71 44.19 -49.15 23.97
N THR A 72 44.10 -50.48 24.02
CA THR A 72 42.89 -51.19 24.43
C THR A 72 42.32 -50.65 25.75
N PHE A 73 43.17 -50.28 26.71
CA PHE A 73 42.73 -49.71 27.99
C PHE A 73 42.00 -48.37 27.85
N VAL A 74 42.32 -47.55 26.85
CA VAL A 74 41.61 -46.29 26.56
C VAL A 74 40.23 -46.58 25.99
N LYS A 75 40.14 -47.49 25.02
CA LYS A 75 38.86 -47.95 24.42
C LYS A 75 37.93 -48.53 25.50
N VAL A 76 38.47 -49.39 26.37
CA VAL A 76 37.77 -49.97 27.53
C VAL A 76 37.33 -48.87 28.50
N GLY A 77 38.19 -47.91 28.82
CA GLY A 77 37.87 -46.79 29.69
C GLY A 77 36.74 -45.90 29.17
N LEU A 78 36.70 -45.62 27.86
CA LEU A 78 35.60 -44.88 27.24
C LEU A 78 34.28 -45.66 27.26
N LEU A 79 34.32 -46.97 27.04
CA LEU A 79 33.13 -47.82 27.15
C LEU A 79 32.60 -47.85 28.60
N ASP A 80 33.46 -47.80 29.60
CA ASP A 80 33.05 -47.68 31.01
C ASP A 80 32.38 -46.34 31.31
N VAL A 81 32.91 -45.24 30.76
CA VAL A 81 32.31 -43.90 30.88
C VAL A 81 30.92 -43.88 30.23
N ILE A 82 30.76 -44.44 29.02
CA ILE A 82 29.45 -44.52 28.37
C ILE A 82 28.51 -45.43 29.17
N LEU A 83 29.01 -46.56 29.68
CA LEU A 83 28.18 -47.48 30.47
C LEU A 83 27.65 -46.78 31.71
N ARG A 84 28.49 -46.00 32.39
CA ARG A 84 28.07 -45.17 33.52
C ARG A 84 27.06 -44.11 33.12
N LEU A 85 27.30 -43.42 31.99
CA LEU A 85 26.40 -42.41 31.48
C LEU A 85 25.00 -42.96 31.19
N VAL A 86 24.90 -44.12 30.53
CA VAL A 86 23.62 -44.80 30.24
C VAL A 86 22.88 -45.20 31.51
N THR A 87 23.58 -45.54 32.59
CA THR A 87 22.93 -45.94 33.85
C THR A 87 22.38 -44.78 34.69
N VAL A 88 22.81 -43.54 34.43
CA VAL A 88 22.53 -42.39 35.32
C VAL A 88 21.87 -41.21 34.58
N ALA A 89 22.12 -41.04 33.28
CA ALA A 89 21.63 -39.90 32.53
C ALA A 89 20.26 -40.17 31.88
N GLU A 90 19.47 -39.10 31.75
CA GLU A 90 18.27 -39.06 30.92
C GLU A 90 18.61 -38.52 29.52
N GLY A 91 17.68 -38.62 28.56
CA GLY A 91 17.88 -38.02 27.23
C GLY A 91 18.93 -38.72 26.36
N LEU A 92 19.04 -40.05 26.50
CA LEU A 92 20.08 -40.89 25.89
C LEU A 92 19.99 -41.05 24.36
N GLN A 93 19.00 -40.45 23.68
CA GLN A 93 18.78 -40.54 22.22
C GLN A 93 20.05 -40.26 21.37
N PRO A 94 20.93 -39.31 21.72
CA PRO A 94 22.17 -39.08 20.97
C PRO A 94 23.09 -40.31 20.90
N LEU A 95 23.02 -41.25 21.86
CA LEU A 95 23.84 -42.46 21.88
C LEU A 95 23.40 -43.51 20.85
N SER A 96 22.23 -43.35 20.21
CA SER A 96 21.74 -44.25 19.15
C SER A 96 22.74 -44.41 18.00
N ILE A 97 23.55 -43.39 17.72
CA ILE A 97 24.58 -43.43 16.67
C ILE A 97 25.71 -44.43 16.97
N LEU A 98 25.90 -44.81 18.25
CA LEU A 98 26.90 -45.79 18.64
C LEU A 98 26.42 -47.24 18.43
N ILE A 99 25.12 -47.47 18.22
CA ILE A 99 24.54 -48.82 18.12
C ILE A 99 25.21 -49.66 17.02
N PRO A 100 25.42 -49.18 15.77
CA PRO A 100 26.10 -49.96 14.75
C PRO A 100 27.53 -50.38 15.14
N LEU A 101 28.27 -49.46 15.77
CA LEU A 101 29.64 -49.71 16.24
C LEU A 101 29.69 -50.69 17.40
N LEU A 102 28.76 -50.58 18.35
CA LEU A 102 28.64 -51.51 19.47
C LEU A 102 28.28 -52.93 19.00
N GLU A 103 27.44 -53.07 17.95
CA GLU A 103 27.15 -54.37 17.33
C GLU A 103 28.38 -54.97 16.63
N GLU A 104 29.22 -54.14 16.01
CA GLU A 104 30.51 -54.56 15.45
C GLU A 104 31.47 -55.03 16.55
N LEU A 105 31.65 -54.26 17.61
CA LEU A 105 32.51 -54.62 18.75
C LEU A 105 32.01 -55.85 19.51
N LYS A 106 30.69 -56.07 19.58
CA LYS A 106 30.08 -57.29 20.12
C LYS A 106 30.40 -58.54 19.29
N LYS A 107 30.66 -58.39 17.99
CA LYS A 107 31.05 -59.50 17.10
C LYS A 107 32.57 -59.70 17.09
N ASN A 108 33.32 -58.62 16.94
CA ASN A 108 34.73 -58.64 16.55
C ASN A 108 35.71 -58.15 17.64
N GLY A 109 35.21 -57.58 18.74
CA GLY A 109 36.06 -57.00 19.79
C GLY A 109 36.71 -58.03 20.73
N GLU A 110 37.78 -57.60 21.42
CA GLU A 110 38.43 -58.36 22.49
C GLU A 110 37.47 -58.65 23.65
N THR A 111 37.77 -59.69 24.47
CA THR A 111 36.87 -60.24 25.50
C THR A 111 36.21 -59.18 26.39
N GLU A 112 36.96 -58.17 26.84
CA GLU A 112 36.44 -57.11 27.69
C GLU A 112 35.55 -56.11 26.93
N MET A 113 36.00 -55.61 25.77
CA MET A 113 35.22 -54.70 24.92
C MET A 113 33.93 -55.36 24.41
N LYS A 114 33.98 -56.64 24.07
CA LYS A 114 32.82 -57.45 23.66
C LYS A 114 31.77 -57.54 24.77
N ASN A 115 32.22 -57.77 26.00
CA ASN A 115 31.32 -57.85 27.15
C ASN A 115 30.69 -56.50 27.48
N LYS A 116 31.45 -55.41 27.45
CA LYS A 116 30.91 -54.06 27.69
C LYS A 116 29.95 -53.62 26.57
N SER A 117 30.29 -53.87 25.31
CA SER A 117 29.42 -53.56 24.17
C SER A 117 28.10 -54.32 24.22
N ARG A 118 28.12 -55.60 24.60
CA ARG A 118 26.89 -56.38 24.81
C ARG A 118 26.00 -55.78 25.92
N LYS A 119 26.60 -55.36 27.04
CA LYS A 119 25.86 -54.73 28.15
C LYS A 119 25.26 -53.39 27.72
N LEU A 120 26.04 -52.55 27.04
CA LEU A 120 25.60 -51.26 26.52
C LEU A 120 24.42 -51.40 25.56
N LEU A 121 24.50 -52.31 24.61
CA LEU A 121 23.39 -52.59 23.68
C LEU A 121 22.13 -53.02 24.43
N GLY A 122 22.26 -53.89 25.44
CA GLY A 122 21.13 -54.31 26.27
C GLY A 122 20.44 -53.15 26.98
N LEU A 123 21.21 -52.24 27.55
CA LEU A 123 20.70 -51.05 28.25
C LEU A 123 20.05 -50.04 27.28
N LEU A 124 20.70 -49.76 26.15
CA LEU A 124 20.13 -48.84 25.15
C LEU A 124 18.80 -49.35 24.60
N ILE A 125 18.69 -50.67 24.38
CA ILE A 125 17.45 -51.31 23.93
C ILE A 125 16.38 -51.25 25.02
N SER A 126 16.71 -51.48 26.29
CA SER A 126 15.72 -51.38 27.39
C SER A 126 15.19 -49.96 27.58
N GLU A 127 16.00 -48.94 27.27
CA GLU A 127 15.60 -47.52 27.25
C GLU A 127 14.86 -47.12 25.96
N GLY A 128 14.54 -48.07 25.07
CA GLY A 128 13.78 -47.82 23.83
C GLY A 128 14.57 -47.12 22.73
N ILE A 129 15.90 -47.09 22.81
CA ILE A 129 16.78 -46.41 21.84
C ILE A 129 17.14 -47.41 20.75
N ASN A 130 16.51 -47.29 19.58
CA ASN A 130 16.76 -48.15 18.42
C ASN A 130 17.26 -47.34 17.22
N TYR A 131 18.26 -47.87 16.51
CA TYR A 131 18.81 -47.30 15.28
C TYR A 131 17.77 -47.18 14.15
N SER A 132 16.78 -48.09 14.10
CA SER A 132 15.74 -48.11 13.05
C SER A 132 14.90 -46.84 12.98
N SER A 133 14.70 -46.13 14.10
CA SER A 133 13.81 -44.96 14.17
C SER A 133 14.33 -43.75 13.36
N ARG A 134 15.64 -43.67 13.09
CA ARG A 134 16.24 -42.58 12.29
C ARG A 134 15.99 -42.75 10.79
N ASN A 135 16.10 -43.99 10.30
CA ASN A 135 15.87 -44.28 8.88
C ASN A 135 14.41 -44.05 8.46
N GLU A 136 13.47 -44.21 9.38
CA GLU A 136 12.05 -43.90 9.13
C GLU A 136 11.82 -42.39 9.05
N MET A 137 12.46 -41.62 9.94
CA MET A 137 12.37 -40.16 9.95
C MET A 137 13.01 -39.52 8.70
N GLU A 138 14.14 -40.05 8.22
CA GLU A 138 14.78 -39.57 6.99
C GLU A 138 13.89 -39.82 5.76
N LYS A 139 13.23 -40.98 5.66
CA LYS A 139 12.29 -41.28 4.57
C LYS A 139 11.04 -40.37 4.59
N GLU A 140 10.50 -40.08 5.78
CA GLU A 140 9.35 -39.18 5.91
C GLU A 140 9.69 -37.75 5.48
N ASN A 141 10.89 -37.27 5.84
CA ASN A 141 11.37 -35.96 5.44
C ASN A 141 11.57 -35.86 3.92
N ASP A 142 12.17 -36.87 3.29
CA ASP A 142 12.33 -36.92 1.83
C ASP A 142 10.98 -36.89 1.09
N GLN A 143 9.96 -37.55 1.64
CA GLN A 143 8.62 -37.54 1.07
C GLN A 143 7.97 -36.15 1.18
N LYS A 144 8.07 -35.50 2.34
CA LYS A 144 7.59 -34.11 2.53
C LYS A 144 8.29 -33.13 1.60
N ILE A 145 9.60 -33.30 1.37
CA ILE A 145 10.36 -32.45 0.44
C ILE A 145 9.79 -32.59 -0.97
N LYS A 146 9.57 -33.81 -1.46
CA LYS A 146 8.97 -34.04 -2.79
C LYS A 146 7.57 -33.45 -2.92
N GLU A 147 6.74 -33.55 -1.88
CA GLU A 147 5.40 -32.96 -1.88
C GLU A 147 5.46 -31.42 -1.94
N LEU A 148 6.37 -30.81 -1.19
CA LEU A 148 6.60 -29.36 -1.21
C LEU A 148 7.12 -28.88 -2.57
N GLU A 149 8.06 -29.60 -3.18
CA GLU A 149 8.59 -29.30 -4.51
C GLU A 149 7.48 -29.33 -5.57
N ASN A 150 6.64 -30.37 -5.55
CA ASN A 150 5.50 -30.47 -6.46
C ASN A 150 4.49 -29.32 -6.25
N SER A 151 4.18 -28.97 -4.99
CA SER A 151 3.27 -27.86 -4.69
C SER A 151 3.83 -26.52 -5.15
N ASN A 152 5.13 -26.27 -4.97
CA ASN A 152 5.78 -25.04 -5.44
C ASN A 152 5.80 -24.98 -6.97
N SER A 153 6.10 -26.09 -7.64
CA SER A 153 6.06 -26.14 -9.11
C SER A 153 4.67 -25.81 -9.67
N GLN A 154 3.60 -26.29 -9.04
CA GLN A 154 2.22 -25.95 -9.43
C GLN A 154 1.90 -24.46 -9.21
N LYS A 155 2.36 -23.88 -8.10
CA LYS A 155 2.17 -22.43 -7.82
C LYS A 155 2.92 -21.56 -8.82
N ASP A 156 4.13 -21.96 -9.21
CA ASP A 156 4.93 -21.24 -10.21
C ASP A 156 4.26 -21.25 -11.59
N GLU A 157 3.63 -22.36 -11.99
CA GLU A 157 2.84 -22.40 -13.22
C GLU A 157 1.59 -21.51 -13.15
N GLU A 158 0.92 -21.46 -11.99
CA GLU A 158 -0.24 -20.58 -11.79
C GLU A 158 0.15 -19.10 -11.84
N LEU A 159 1.29 -18.73 -11.25
CA LEU A 159 1.85 -17.39 -11.32
C LEU A 159 2.16 -16.98 -12.76
N LYS A 160 2.79 -17.86 -13.54
CA LYS A 160 3.05 -17.60 -14.97
C LYS A 160 1.77 -17.35 -15.76
N ARG A 161 0.72 -18.14 -15.54
CA ARG A 161 -0.58 -17.93 -16.19
C ARG A 161 -1.20 -16.57 -15.80
N LYS A 162 -1.14 -16.20 -14.52
CA LYS A 162 -1.63 -14.89 -14.05
C LYS A 162 -0.85 -13.71 -14.65
N ASP A 163 0.47 -13.83 -14.78
CA ASP A 163 1.30 -12.81 -15.42
C ASP A 163 0.99 -12.64 -16.90
N GLU A 164 0.69 -13.73 -17.61
CA GLU A 164 0.25 -13.67 -19.01
C GLU A 164 -1.13 -13.02 -19.16
N GLU A 165 -2.09 -13.34 -18.27
CA GLU A 165 -3.40 -12.68 -18.24
C GLU A 165 -3.30 -11.19 -17.95
N LEU A 166 -2.42 -10.78 -17.03
CA LEU A 166 -2.17 -9.36 -16.72
C LEU A 166 -1.62 -8.62 -17.95
N LYS A 167 -0.64 -9.20 -18.64
CA LYS A 167 -0.10 -8.62 -19.89
C LYS A 167 -1.17 -8.48 -20.97
N GLN A 168 -2.11 -9.41 -21.08
CA GLN A 168 -3.22 -9.30 -22.02
C GLN A 168 -4.19 -8.17 -21.64
N LYS A 169 -4.51 -8.03 -20.34
CA LYS A 169 -5.36 -6.94 -19.84
C LYS A 169 -4.72 -5.57 -20.07
N ASP A 170 -3.42 -5.43 -19.86
CA ASP A 170 -2.70 -4.17 -20.10
C ASP A 170 -2.79 -3.75 -21.57
N LYS A 171 -2.65 -4.69 -22.51
CA LYS A 171 -2.84 -4.43 -23.94
C LYS A 171 -4.25 -3.97 -24.28
N ILE A 172 -5.27 -4.54 -23.65
CA ILE A 172 -6.66 -4.13 -23.85
C ILE A 172 -6.88 -2.71 -23.33
N ILE A 173 -6.38 -2.40 -22.13
CA ILE A 173 -6.47 -1.06 -21.53
C ILE A 173 -5.77 -0.02 -22.41
N GLU A 174 -4.60 -0.34 -22.95
CA GLU A 174 -3.88 0.56 -23.86
C GLU A 174 -4.67 0.83 -25.15
N LYS A 175 -5.30 -0.19 -25.72
CA LYS A 175 -6.16 -0.06 -26.89
C LYS A 175 -7.40 0.81 -26.60
N GLU A 176 -8.08 0.57 -25.49
CA GLU A 176 -9.24 1.36 -25.06
C GLU A 176 -8.87 2.83 -24.83
N LYS A 177 -7.66 3.09 -24.29
CA LYS A 177 -7.15 4.45 -24.10
C LYS A 177 -6.95 5.17 -25.43
N LEU A 178 -6.42 4.47 -26.43
CA LEU A 178 -6.22 5.02 -27.77
C LEU A 178 -7.57 5.35 -28.43
N GLU A 179 -8.53 4.42 -28.41
CA GLU A 179 -9.88 4.62 -28.95
C GLU A 179 -10.60 5.79 -28.27
N LYS A 180 -10.42 5.96 -26.95
CA LYS A 180 -11.00 7.08 -26.20
C LYS A 180 -10.39 8.44 -26.57
N GLU A 181 -9.09 8.49 -26.85
CA GLU A 181 -8.45 9.71 -27.36
C GLU A 181 -8.93 10.06 -28.78
N GLU A 182 -9.09 9.08 -29.66
CA GLU A 182 -9.68 9.31 -30.99
C GLU A 182 -11.11 9.86 -30.90
N LEU A 183 -11.92 9.33 -29.99
CA LEU A 183 -13.30 9.81 -29.79
C LEU A 183 -13.31 11.27 -29.32
N LYS A 184 -12.44 11.65 -28.37
CA LYS A 184 -12.30 13.05 -27.92
C LYS A 184 -11.90 13.98 -29.06
N GLN A 185 -11.03 13.54 -29.97
CA GLN A 185 -10.66 14.35 -31.13
C GLN A 185 -11.84 14.55 -32.07
N LYS A 186 -12.65 13.50 -32.31
CA LYS A 186 -13.89 13.61 -33.10
C LYS A 186 -14.89 14.55 -32.46
N ASP A 187 -15.08 14.48 -31.15
CA ASP A 187 -16.00 15.38 -30.42
C ASP A 187 -15.59 16.86 -30.58
N LYS A 188 -14.30 17.17 -30.50
CA LYS A 188 -13.78 18.53 -30.73
C LYS A 188 -14.06 19.03 -32.16
N ILE A 189 -13.95 18.15 -33.15
CA ILE A 189 -14.25 18.50 -34.55
C ILE A 189 -15.74 18.81 -34.69
N ILE A 190 -16.61 17.97 -34.15
CA ILE A 190 -18.07 18.16 -34.19
C ILE A 190 -18.47 19.47 -33.50
N GLU A 191 -17.86 19.80 -32.36
CA GLU A 191 -18.12 21.05 -31.65
C GLU A 191 -17.70 22.28 -32.47
N LYS A 192 -16.54 22.21 -33.13
CA LYS A 192 -16.05 23.28 -34.01
C LYS A 192 -16.98 23.50 -35.21
N GLU A 193 -17.40 22.41 -35.88
CA GLU A 193 -18.35 22.47 -37.00
C GLU A 193 -19.70 23.08 -36.58
N LYS A 194 -20.15 22.76 -35.36
CA LYS A 194 -21.38 23.33 -34.80
C LYS A 194 -21.25 24.83 -34.58
N LEU A 195 -20.11 25.30 -34.07
CA LEU A 195 -19.82 26.72 -33.84
C LEU A 195 -19.79 27.50 -35.16
N GLU A 196 -19.07 26.99 -36.17
CA GLU A 196 -18.99 27.61 -37.51
C GLU A 196 -20.37 27.71 -38.17
N LYS A 197 -21.21 26.67 -38.03
CA LYS A 197 -22.58 26.69 -38.55
C LYS A 197 -23.47 27.72 -37.85
N GLU A 198 -23.24 27.97 -36.56
CA GLU A 198 -23.97 28.96 -35.79
C GLU A 198 -23.54 30.40 -36.13
N GLU A 199 -22.24 30.62 -36.34
CA GLU A 199 -21.72 31.89 -36.87
C GLU A 199 -22.28 32.20 -38.26
N LEU A 200 -22.36 31.20 -39.15
CA LEU A 200 -22.92 31.39 -40.49
C LEU A 200 -24.40 31.82 -40.42
N LYS A 201 -25.20 31.18 -39.57
CA LYS A 201 -26.60 31.57 -39.32
C LYS A 201 -26.72 33.00 -38.79
N GLN A 202 -25.79 33.45 -37.94
CA GLN A 202 -25.80 34.83 -37.45
C GLN A 202 -25.48 35.83 -38.56
N LYS A 203 -24.49 35.52 -39.41
CA LYS A 203 -24.14 36.34 -40.58
C LYS A 203 -25.33 36.46 -41.55
N ASP A 204 -26.03 35.36 -41.83
CA ASP A 204 -27.21 35.37 -42.71
C ASP A 204 -28.31 36.29 -42.17
N LYS A 205 -28.58 36.26 -40.85
CA LYS A 205 -29.54 37.16 -40.21
C LYS A 205 -29.14 38.64 -40.30
N ILE A 206 -27.86 38.95 -40.20
CA ILE A 206 -27.34 40.32 -40.34
C ILE A 206 -27.56 40.81 -41.78
N ILE A 207 -27.20 39.99 -42.77
CA ILE A 207 -27.39 40.31 -44.19
C ILE A 207 -28.87 40.55 -44.51
N GLU A 208 -29.77 39.72 -43.98
CA GLU A 208 -31.22 39.87 -44.17
C GLU A 208 -31.73 41.19 -43.56
N LYS A 209 -31.25 41.55 -42.36
CA LYS A 209 -31.59 42.81 -41.69
C LYS A 209 -31.09 44.03 -42.47
N GLU A 210 -29.84 44.00 -42.96
CA GLU A 210 -29.29 45.08 -43.79
C GLU A 210 -30.06 45.25 -45.10
N LYS A 211 -30.50 44.14 -45.71
CA LYS A 211 -31.33 44.18 -46.92
C LYS A 211 -32.67 44.86 -46.64
N LEU A 212 -33.32 44.53 -45.53
CA LEU A 212 -34.57 45.14 -45.11
C LEU A 212 -34.41 46.64 -44.79
N GLU A 213 -33.31 47.04 -44.15
CA GLU A 213 -33.01 48.45 -43.89
C GLU A 213 -32.74 49.24 -45.17
N LYS A 214 -32.00 48.67 -46.13
CA LYS A 214 -31.79 49.29 -47.44
C LYS A 214 -33.10 49.48 -48.21
N GLU A 215 -34.00 48.51 -48.14
CA GLU A 215 -35.33 48.60 -48.76
C GLU A 215 -36.22 49.65 -48.08
N LYS A 216 -36.19 49.75 -46.74
CA LYS A 216 -36.86 50.84 -46.02
C LYS A 216 -36.31 52.22 -46.42
N LEU A 217 -34.99 52.33 -46.53
CA LEU A 217 -34.33 53.59 -46.90
C LEU A 217 -34.66 53.99 -48.34
N SER A 218 -34.72 53.04 -49.29
CA SER A 218 -35.10 53.35 -50.67
C SER A 218 -36.55 53.82 -50.76
N VAL A 219 -37.47 53.20 -50.02
CA VAL A 219 -38.87 53.65 -49.92
C VAL A 219 -38.96 55.05 -49.30
N GLN A 220 -38.15 55.34 -48.28
CA GLN A 220 -38.14 56.67 -47.65
C GLN A 220 -37.57 57.76 -48.57
N ILE A 221 -36.51 57.45 -49.33
CA ILE A 221 -35.98 58.35 -50.35
C ILE A 221 -37.01 58.61 -51.46
N GLN A 222 -37.78 57.59 -51.84
CA GLN A 222 -38.87 57.73 -52.81
C GLN A 222 -39.96 58.67 -52.29
N LYS A 223 -40.41 58.46 -51.04
CA LYS A 223 -41.37 59.34 -50.37
C LYS A 223 -40.87 60.78 -50.24
N GLU A 224 -39.61 60.98 -49.85
CA GLU A 224 -39.02 62.33 -49.79
C GLU A 224 -38.95 63.00 -51.16
N ARG A 225 -38.70 62.25 -52.24
CA ARG A 225 -38.72 62.78 -53.61
C ARG A 225 -40.14 63.18 -54.01
N GLU A 226 -41.13 62.35 -53.74
CA GLU A 226 -42.55 62.63 -53.97
C GLU A 226 -43.03 63.81 -53.11
N GLU A 227 -42.59 63.91 -51.86
CA GLU A 227 -42.86 65.05 -50.98
C GLU A 227 -42.19 66.33 -51.47
N LYS A 228 -40.94 66.28 -51.93
CA LYS A 228 -40.26 67.44 -52.54
C LYS A 228 -40.91 67.88 -53.86
N GLU A 229 -41.48 66.94 -54.60
CA GLU A 229 -42.24 67.23 -55.82
C GLU A 229 -43.61 67.84 -55.49
N ASN A 230 -44.29 67.29 -54.48
CA ASN A 230 -45.52 67.86 -53.90
C ASN A 230 -45.28 69.21 -53.21
N GLU A 231 -44.10 69.45 -52.61
CA GLU A 231 -43.67 70.73 -52.06
C GLU A 231 -43.33 71.73 -53.15
N LYS A 232 -42.70 71.32 -54.25
CA LYS A 232 -42.53 72.18 -55.45
C LYS A 232 -43.89 72.57 -56.05
N GLN A 233 -44.88 71.68 -56.01
CA GLN A 233 -46.26 71.97 -56.40
C GLN A 233 -47.00 72.84 -55.37
N LYS A 234 -46.78 72.65 -54.06
CA LYS A 234 -47.33 73.49 -52.97
C LYS A 234 -46.67 74.87 -52.85
N ALA A 235 -45.38 75.01 -53.16
CA ALA A 235 -44.65 76.28 -53.18
C ALA A 235 -45.13 77.19 -54.31
N LYS A 236 -45.68 76.62 -55.40
CA LYS A 236 -46.47 77.36 -56.39
C LYS A 236 -47.87 77.76 -55.88
N ALA A 237 -48.37 77.16 -54.80
CA ALA A 237 -49.75 77.32 -54.34
C ALA A 237 -49.91 78.03 -52.97
N LYS A 238 -48.83 78.49 -52.32
CA LYS A 238 -48.88 79.20 -51.02
C LYS A 238 -47.74 80.24 -50.93
N GLN A 239 -47.82 81.43 -51.55
CA GLN A 239 -48.45 82.62 -50.95
C GLN A 239 -49.60 82.27 -50.00
N LEU A 240 -49.34 82.23 -48.69
CA LEU A 240 -50.26 82.48 -47.55
C LEU A 240 -49.80 81.69 -46.31
N VAL A 241 -49.20 82.44 -45.38
CA VAL A 241 -49.40 82.42 -43.92
C VAL A 241 -48.85 81.25 -43.06
N SER A 242 -47.90 81.64 -42.18
CA SER A 242 -47.66 81.36 -40.72
C SER A 242 -47.75 79.91 -40.20
N THR A 243 -47.03 79.40 -39.18
CA THR A 243 -46.22 79.85 -38.01
C THR A 243 -45.61 78.53 -37.43
N VAL A 244 -44.29 78.35 -37.20
CA VAL A 244 -43.53 78.39 -35.91
C VAL A 244 -44.08 77.44 -34.79
N PRO A 245 -43.30 76.77 -33.90
CA PRO A 245 -42.05 75.95 -33.99
C PRO A 245 -41.99 74.75 -32.96
N GLN A 246 -40.77 74.20 -32.71
CA GLN A 246 -40.23 73.46 -31.52
C GLN A 246 -40.19 71.91 -31.52
N GLU A 247 -39.00 71.27 -31.50
CA GLU A 247 -38.05 71.00 -30.37
C GLU A 247 -38.62 69.96 -29.37
N GLN A 248 -37.94 68.98 -28.78
CA GLN A 248 -36.55 68.53 -28.67
C GLN A 248 -36.58 67.13 -27.97
N THR A 249 -35.50 66.35 -28.11
CA THR A 249 -34.81 65.43 -27.15
C THR A 249 -35.52 64.93 -25.86
N THR A 250 -35.31 63.72 -25.30
CA THR A 250 -34.04 63.08 -24.89
C THR A 250 -34.25 61.69 -24.23
N SER A 251 -33.24 60.82 -24.38
CA SER A 251 -32.61 59.89 -23.41
C SER A 251 -33.40 58.91 -22.49
N GLN A 252 -32.99 57.63 -22.60
CA GLN A 252 -32.86 56.57 -21.57
C GLN A 252 -32.03 57.01 -20.32
N PRO A 253 -31.76 56.22 -19.23
CA PRO A 253 -31.80 54.75 -19.08
C PRO A 253 -32.17 54.13 -17.69
N LYS A 254 -32.08 52.78 -17.68
CA LYS A 254 -32.17 51.75 -16.63
C LYS A 254 -31.51 52.05 -15.26
N PRO A 255 -31.98 51.38 -14.17
CA PRO A 255 -31.23 51.18 -12.94
C PRO A 255 -30.51 49.81 -12.85
N GLN A 256 -29.39 49.86 -12.12
CA GLN A 256 -28.51 48.78 -11.64
C GLN A 256 -28.89 48.43 -10.19
N LEU A 257 -28.70 47.17 -9.77
CA LEU A 257 -28.90 46.71 -8.39
C LEU A 257 -27.61 46.07 -7.85
N THR A 258 -27.22 46.52 -6.66
CA THR A 258 -26.03 46.16 -5.86
C THR A 258 -26.49 45.48 -4.57
N LEU A 259 -25.83 44.41 -4.11
CA LEU A 259 -25.89 43.92 -2.71
C LEU A 259 -24.59 43.17 -2.32
N GLN A 260 -24.04 43.49 -1.12
CA GLN A 260 -22.75 43.00 -0.58
C GLN A 260 -22.87 41.75 0.38
N PRO A 261 -21.89 41.36 1.24
CA PRO A 261 -21.38 39.98 1.37
C PRO A 261 -21.83 39.23 2.64
N SER A 262 -21.88 37.90 2.58
CA SER A 262 -22.00 37.03 3.76
C SER A 262 -21.37 35.67 3.41
N GLN A 263 -20.19 35.39 3.98
CA GLN A 263 -19.62 34.06 4.08
C GLN A 263 -20.24 33.43 5.34
N SER A 264 -21.19 32.52 5.17
CA SER A 264 -21.84 31.85 6.30
C SER A 264 -21.12 30.56 6.64
N ASP A 265 -20.77 30.37 7.90
CA ASP A 265 -20.32 29.08 8.43
C ASP A 265 -21.48 28.06 8.37
N PHE A 266 -21.20 26.87 7.83
CA PHE A 266 -22.15 25.76 7.72
C PHE A 266 -21.91 24.76 8.85
N PRO A 267 -22.99 24.11 9.34
CA PRO A 267 -22.86 23.11 10.39
C PRO A 267 -22.02 21.93 9.92
N ILE A 268 -21.06 21.51 10.75
CA ILE A 268 -20.25 20.32 10.48
C ILE A 268 -20.97 19.11 11.06
N ALA A 269 -21.53 18.27 10.20
CA ALA A 269 -22.12 16.98 10.58
C ALA A 269 -21.36 15.84 9.90
N ILE A 270 -21.17 14.73 10.61
CA ILE A 270 -20.36 13.58 10.18
C ILE A 270 -21.24 12.33 10.10
N ILE A 271 -21.00 11.50 9.08
CA ILE A 271 -21.57 10.16 8.96
C ILE A 271 -20.60 9.18 9.63
N ASN A 272 -21.03 8.62 10.76
CA ASN A 272 -20.26 7.62 11.48
C ASN A 272 -20.81 6.21 11.21
N LYS A 273 -20.01 5.38 10.55
CA LYS A 273 -20.32 3.97 10.33
C LYS A 273 -19.58 3.04 11.30
N ASP A 274 -18.64 3.56 12.08
CA ASP A 274 -17.71 2.79 12.90
C ASP A 274 -17.49 3.44 14.29
N PRO A 275 -18.53 3.51 15.14
CA PRO A 275 -18.46 4.19 16.44
C PRO A 275 -17.46 3.59 17.42
N ASP A 276 -17.04 2.35 17.20
CA ASP A 276 -16.08 1.68 18.07
C ASP A 276 -14.63 2.07 17.80
N CYS A 277 -14.36 2.74 16.67
CA CYS A 277 -13.01 3.07 16.22
C CYS A 277 -12.75 4.58 16.11
N VAL A 278 -13.81 5.39 16.10
CA VAL A 278 -13.71 6.85 16.00
C VAL A 278 -14.66 7.56 16.97
N GLU A 279 -14.13 8.56 17.65
CA GLU A 279 -14.87 9.45 18.53
C GLU A 279 -14.93 10.86 17.95
N PHE A 280 -16.01 11.58 18.23
CA PHE A 280 -16.17 12.97 17.82
C PHE A 280 -16.37 13.87 19.03
N ILE A 281 -15.73 15.03 18.98
CA ILE A 281 -15.84 16.07 20.00
C ILE A 281 -16.26 17.34 19.29
N ASP A 282 -17.38 17.92 19.74
CA ASP A 282 -17.77 19.27 19.34
C ASP A 282 -16.97 20.29 20.15
N ILE A 283 -16.31 21.20 19.44
CA ILE A 283 -15.47 22.26 20.03
C ILE A 283 -16.16 23.59 19.76
N ASP A 284 -16.59 24.25 20.84
CA ASP A 284 -17.23 25.56 20.84
C ASP A 284 -18.49 25.65 19.94
N GLY A 285 -19.12 24.51 19.62
CA GLY A 285 -20.29 24.42 18.74
C GLY A 285 -20.04 24.73 17.26
N VAL A 286 -18.79 25.04 16.88
CA VAL A 286 -18.42 25.43 15.51
C VAL A 286 -17.49 24.42 14.87
N GLN A 287 -16.51 23.92 15.63
CA GLN A 287 -15.50 22.99 15.15
C GLN A 287 -15.85 21.57 15.56
N LYS A 288 -15.37 20.59 14.79
CA LYS A 288 -15.53 19.18 15.14
C LYS A 288 -14.20 18.47 15.08
N LYS A 289 -13.82 17.82 16.17
CA LYS A 289 -12.61 16.99 16.25
C LYS A 289 -12.97 15.52 16.12
N ILE A 290 -12.22 14.82 15.28
CA ILE A 290 -12.28 13.39 15.05
C ILE A 290 -11.07 12.76 15.72
N ASN A 291 -11.27 11.82 16.63
CA ASN A 291 -10.19 11.09 17.30
C ASN A 291 -10.25 9.60 16.91
N LYS A 292 -9.10 9.04 16.55
CA LYS A 292 -8.96 7.61 16.29
C LYS A 292 -8.67 6.87 17.59
N THR A 293 -9.54 5.93 17.96
CA THR A 293 -9.42 5.17 19.22
C THR A 293 -8.80 3.78 19.02
N LYS A 294 -8.86 3.23 17.80
CA LYS A 294 -8.28 1.93 17.42
C LYS A 294 -7.55 2.02 16.10
N THR A 295 -6.52 1.21 15.88
CA THR A 295 -5.78 1.22 14.61
C THR A 295 -6.58 0.49 13.54
N GLY A 296 -6.65 1.07 12.34
CA GLY A 296 -7.37 0.52 11.20
C GLY A 296 -7.83 1.62 10.25
N ASP A 297 -8.18 1.27 9.02
CA ASP A 297 -8.54 2.23 7.99
C ASP A 297 -9.92 2.88 8.27
N ASN A 298 -9.99 4.20 8.44
CA ASN A 298 -11.29 4.88 8.53
C ASN A 298 -11.35 6.03 7.55
N THR A 299 -12.23 5.89 6.56
CA THR A 299 -12.67 6.98 5.69
C THR A 299 -14.00 7.52 6.21
N ILE A 300 -14.02 8.79 6.60
CA ILE A 300 -15.11 9.44 7.30
C ILE A 300 -15.67 10.54 6.40
N SER A 301 -16.98 10.50 6.14
CA SER A 301 -17.65 11.46 5.26
C SER A 301 -18.44 12.50 6.06
N LEU A 302 -18.42 13.75 5.59
CA LEU A 302 -19.35 14.77 6.06
C LEU A 302 -20.74 14.53 5.49
N VAL A 303 -21.78 14.94 6.22
CA VAL A 303 -23.18 14.85 5.77
C VAL A 303 -23.46 15.84 4.63
N GLN A 304 -22.81 17.01 4.64
CA GLN A 304 -23.08 18.07 3.68
C GLN A 304 -22.74 17.64 2.25
N VAL A 305 -23.77 17.54 1.42
CA VAL A 305 -23.65 17.35 -0.03
C VAL A 305 -23.21 18.67 -0.67
N LEU A 306 -22.16 18.61 -1.47
CA LEU A 306 -21.57 19.78 -2.11
C LEU A 306 -22.25 20.02 -3.46
N GLU A 307 -23.16 20.99 -3.48
CA GLU A 307 -23.89 21.39 -4.69
C GLU A 307 -24.10 22.90 -4.75
N ASN A 308 -24.35 23.41 -5.96
CA ASN A 308 -24.80 24.78 -6.24
C ASN A 308 -23.93 25.87 -5.62
N GLY A 309 -22.62 25.85 -5.88
CA GLY A 309 -21.70 26.93 -5.54
C GLY A 309 -20.31 26.42 -5.17
N ILE A 310 -19.56 27.28 -4.49
CA ILE A 310 -18.18 27.02 -4.10
C ILE A 310 -18.15 26.68 -2.61
N TRP A 311 -17.58 25.53 -2.28
CA TRP A 311 -17.52 25.00 -0.93
C TRP A 311 -16.08 24.86 -0.49
N THR A 312 -15.81 25.21 0.77
CA THR A 312 -14.49 25.02 1.36
C THR A 312 -14.57 24.38 2.72
N ILE A 313 -13.60 23.51 3.01
CA ILE A 313 -13.37 22.90 4.30
C ILE A 313 -11.94 23.18 4.73
N GLU A 314 -11.75 23.57 5.98
CA GLU A 314 -10.43 23.72 6.60
C GLU A 314 -10.26 22.67 7.69
N THR A 315 -9.14 21.95 7.64
CA THR A 315 -8.82 20.89 8.59
C THR A 315 -7.41 21.03 9.14
N MET A 316 -7.18 20.41 10.30
CA MET A 316 -5.85 20.33 10.90
C MET A 316 -5.66 18.94 11.50
N PHE A 317 -4.67 18.21 11.00
CA PHE A 317 -4.34 16.85 11.43
C PHE A 317 -3.31 16.88 12.57
N GLN A 318 -3.39 15.93 13.50
CA GLN A 318 -2.46 15.81 14.62
C GLN A 318 -2.20 14.34 14.94
N ASN A 319 -0.97 14.02 15.34
CA ASN A 319 -0.51 12.69 15.72
C ASN A 319 -0.78 11.65 14.62
N THR A 320 -0.62 12.00 13.34
CA THR A 320 -1.01 11.09 12.25
C THR A 320 -0.08 9.89 12.10
N CYS A 321 1.15 9.99 12.63
CA CYS A 321 2.24 9.00 12.68
C CYS A 321 2.63 8.36 11.33
N LYS A 322 1.67 7.72 10.66
CA LYS A 322 1.82 7.00 9.40
C LYS A 322 1.05 7.63 8.26
N THR A 323 -0.27 7.75 8.37
CA THR A 323 -1.10 7.94 7.18
C THR A 323 -2.37 8.70 7.49
N ALA A 324 -2.56 9.79 6.76
CA ALA A 324 -3.77 10.58 6.75
C ALA A 324 -4.01 11.12 5.34
N ALA A 325 -5.27 11.36 5.01
CA ALA A 325 -5.67 11.93 3.73
C ALA A 325 -6.91 12.80 3.87
N ILE A 326 -7.13 13.66 2.90
CA ILE A 326 -8.35 14.47 2.77
C ILE A 326 -8.78 14.51 1.31
N GLY A 327 -10.09 14.59 1.06
CA GLY A 327 -10.59 14.46 -0.29
C GLY A 327 -12.09 14.57 -0.43
N ILE A 328 -12.60 13.95 -1.49
CA ILE A 328 -14.02 13.88 -1.81
C ILE A 328 -14.47 12.47 -2.14
N VAL A 329 -15.76 12.21 -1.94
CA VAL A 329 -16.45 10.97 -2.34
C VAL A 329 -17.69 11.31 -3.15
N ARG A 330 -18.06 10.46 -4.10
CA ARG A 330 -19.38 10.49 -4.77
C ARG A 330 -20.50 10.47 -3.73
N ASP A 331 -21.48 11.36 -3.87
CA ASP A 331 -22.62 11.40 -2.95
C ASP A 331 -23.39 10.07 -2.92
N SER A 332 -23.54 9.44 -4.09
CA SER A 332 -24.21 8.15 -4.28
C SER A 332 -23.48 6.95 -3.66
N TYR A 333 -22.26 7.12 -3.16
CA TYR A 333 -21.45 6.03 -2.63
C TYR A 333 -21.55 5.96 -1.10
N ASP A 334 -22.11 4.86 -0.59
CA ASP A 334 -22.07 4.56 0.85
C ASP A 334 -20.71 3.95 1.19
N ILE A 335 -19.93 4.62 2.04
CA ILE A 335 -18.58 4.19 2.42
C ILE A 335 -18.69 3.07 3.47
N PRO A 336 -18.22 1.84 3.19
CA PRO A 336 -18.19 0.78 4.19
C PRO A 336 -17.26 1.09 5.37
N THR A 337 -17.45 0.40 6.48
CA THR A 337 -16.47 0.39 7.59
C THR A 337 -15.12 -0.14 7.11
N CYS A 338 -14.03 0.27 7.77
CA CYS A 338 -12.68 -0.18 7.44
C CYS A 338 -12.21 0.15 6.00
N THR A 339 -12.75 1.22 5.39
CA THR A 339 -12.46 1.58 3.99
C THR A 339 -11.13 2.31 3.83
N HIS A 340 -10.24 1.77 2.98
CA HIS A 340 -9.06 2.45 2.47
C HIS A 340 -9.35 3.14 1.12
N PRO A 341 -9.14 4.46 0.96
CA PRO A 341 -9.44 5.20 -0.27
C PRO A 341 -8.72 4.68 -1.52
N GLY A 342 -7.52 4.12 -1.35
CA GLY A 342 -6.69 3.62 -2.45
C GLY A 342 -7.07 2.23 -2.96
N ASN A 343 -7.94 1.49 -2.26
CA ASN A 343 -8.23 0.09 -2.58
C ASN A 343 -9.48 -0.04 -3.45
N LYS A 344 -9.56 -1.07 -4.29
CA LYS A 344 -10.81 -1.42 -4.98
C LYS A 344 -11.85 -1.96 -3.97
N PRO A 345 -13.14 -1.68 -4.16
CA PRO A 345 -13.73 -0.84 -5.22
C PRO A 345 -13.71 0.67 -4.93
N HIS A 346 -13.32 1.06 -3.72
CA HIS A 346 -13.47 2.43 -3.18
C HIS A 346 -12.72 3.49 -3.98
N CYS A 347 -11.56 3.16 -4.54
CA CYS A 347 -10.72 4.07 -5.32
C CYS A 347 -11.40 4.67 -6.56
N ASN A 348 -12.50 4.07 -7.04
CA ASN A 348 -13.27 4.59 -8.18
C ASN A 348 -14.30 5.65 -7.75
N HIS A 349 -14.57 5.75 -6.45
CA HIS A 349 -15.57 6.64 -5.86
C HIS A 349 -14.96 7.73 -4.97
N ILE A 350 -13.70 7.57 -4.57
CA ILE A 350 -13.00 8.42 -3.61
C ILE A 350 -11.71 8.95 -4.23
N ALA A 351 -11.52 10.27 -4.18
CA ALA A 351 -10.28 10.93 -4.53
C ALA A 351 -9.68 11.62 -3.31
N VAL A 352 -8.37 11.49 -3.11
CA VAL A 352 -7.68 12.06 -1.93
C VAL A 352 -6.33 12.66 -2.27
N GLN A 353 -5.92 13.64 -1.46
CA GLN A 353 -4.53 14.02 -1.25
C GLN A 353 -4.02 13.39 0.04
N TRP A 354 -2.86 12.77 -0.01
CA TRP A 354 -2.21 12.20 1.18
C TRP A 354 -1.30 13.18 1.91
N ASN A 355 -0.95 12.85 3.15
CA ASN A 355 0.04 13.58 3.94
C ASN A 355 1.49 13.38 3.42
N ASP A 356 2.46 14.03 4.07
CA ASP A 356 3.89 14.02 3.70
C ASP A 356 4.51 12.62 3.67
N ASN A 357 4.01 11.69 4.48
CA ASN A 357 4.48 10.30 4.50
C ASN A 357 4.20 9.55 3.17
N HIS A 358 3.29 10.07 2.34
CA HIS A 358 2.99 9.58 0.99
C HIS A 358 3.27 10.65 -0.07
N ASN A 359 4.21 11.56 0.23
CA ASN A 359 4.71 12.60 -0.67
C ASN A 359 3.65 13.57 -1.19
N GLY A 360 2.51 13.73 -0.52
CA GLY A 360 1.45 14.63 -0.99
C GLY A 360 0.72 14.16 -2.24
N ASN A 361 0.92 12.91 -2.63
CA ASN A 361 0.40 12.39 -3.88
C ASN A 361 -1.13 12.45 -3.93
N ILE A 362 -1.65 12.73 -5.12
CA ILE A 362 -3.07 12.69 -5.41
C ILE A 362 -3.44 11.29 -5.92
N TYR A 363 -4.44 10.67 -5.29
CA TYR A 363 -4.90 9.32 -5.62
C TYR A 363 -6.33 9.36 -6.12
N TYR A 364 -6.57 8.72 -7.27
CA TYR A 364 -7.91 8.49 -7.80
C TYR A 364 -7.89 7.38 -8.86
N ASN A 365 -8.88 6.49 -8.82
CA ASN A 365 -9.06 5.40 -9.79
C ASN A 365 -7.78 4.59 -10.04
N LEU A 366 -7.09 4.21 -8.96
CA LEU A 366 -5.77 3.54 -8.92
C LEU A 366 -4.59 4.31 -9.54
N ASN A 367 -4.80 5.55 -9.96
CA ASN A 367 -3.72 6.39 -10.48
C ASN A 367 -3.15 7.28 -9.37
N ILE A 368 -1.83 7.42 -9.41
CA ILE A 368 -1.06 8.29 -8.52
C ILE A 368 -0.57 9.47 -9.35
N THR A 369 -0.96 10.68 -8.95
CA THR A 369 -0.47 11.92 -9.57
C THR A 369 0.44 12.66 -8.60
N ILE A 370 1.69 12.80 -9.00
CA ILE A 370 2.74 13.53 -8.27
C ILE A 370 2.65 15.02 -8.65
N GLY A 371 2.91 15.91 -7.68
CA GLY A 371 3.10 17.35 -7.91
C GLY A 371 2.71 18.23 -6.72
N ASN A 372 1.81 17.74 -5.84
CA ASN A 372 1.47 18.44 -4.61
C ASN A 372 2.47 18.12 -3.50
N LYS A 373 2.67 19.08 -2.60
CA LYS A 373 3.38 18.83 -1.34
C LYS A 373 2.47 18.05 -0.40
N GLY A 374 3.04 17.16 0.42
CA GLY A 374 2.28 16.52 1.48
C GLY A 374 2.14 17.43 2.69
N PHE A 375 0.95 17.41 3.31
CA PHE A 375 0.71 18.15 4.54
C PHE A 375 1.30 17.40 5.74
N LYS A 376 1.69 18.18 6.76
CA LYS A 376 2.21 17.69 8.04
C LYS A 376 1.21 17.98 9.16
N ASP A 377 1.43 17.34 10.30
CA ASP A 377 0.66 17.63 11.50
C ASP A 377 0.74 19.12 11.87
N ASN A 378 -0.38 19.66 12.35
CA ASN A 378 -0.60 21.05 12.72
C ASN A 378 -0.59 22.09 11.58
N GLN A 379 -0.51 21.66 10.32
CA GLN A 379 -0.75 22.55 9.18
C GLN A 379 -2.25 22.66 8.87
N ILE A 380 -2.67 23.81 8.35
CA ILE A 380 -4.04 23.98 7.85
C ILE A 380 -4.11 23.40 6.45
N VAL A 381 -4.96 22.39 6.28
CA VAL A 381 -5.25 21.78 4.99
C VAL A 381 -6.65 22.20 4.56
N LYS A 382 -6.73 22.95 3.45
CA LYS A 382 -7.98 23.48 2.91
C LYS A 382 -8.28 22.82 1.57
N LEU A 383 -9.53 22.41 1.38
CA LEU A 383 -10.07 22.04 0.08
C LEU A 383 -11.03 23.12 -0.39
N GLU A 384 -11.04 23.40 -1.68
CA GLU A 384 -12.02 24.28 -2.33
C GLU A 384 -12.63 23.57 -3.53
N PHE A 385 -13.93 23.29 -3.45
CA PHE A 385 -14.70 22.64 -4.50
C PHE A 385 -15.63 23.67 -5.16
N ASP A 386 -15.49 23.85 -6.47
CA ASP A 386 -16.39 24.67 -7.29
C ASP A 386 -17.30 23.74 -8.09
N SER A 387 -18.59 23.70 -7.74
CA SER A 387 -19.55 22.80 -8.41
C SER A 387 -19.91 23.24 -9.83
N GLU A 388 -19.77 24.54 -10.14
CA GLU A 388 -20.10 25.07 -11.47
C GLU A 388 -19.00 24.76 -12.47
N LYS A 389 -17.74 24.91 -12.03
CA LYS A 389 -16.56 24.54 -12.84
C LYS A 389 -16.23 23.05 -12.76
N GLY A 390 -16.74 22.35 -11.75
CA GLY A 390 -16.44 20.94 -11.49
C GLY A 390 -14.97 20.72 -11.13
N THR A 391 -14.42 21.59 -10.29
CA THR A 391 -13.00 21.58 -9.89
C THR A 391 -12.82 21.46 -8.39
N LEU A 392 -11.76 20.76 -7.95
CA LEU A 392 -11.35 20.67 -6.54
C LEU A 392 -9.87 21.04 -6.42
N PHE A 393 -9.58 22.12 -5.69
CA PHE A 393 -8.24 22.58 -5.36
C PHE A 393 -7.85 22.25 -3.92
N PHE A 394 -6.55 22.11 -3.69
CA PHE A 394 -5.95 21.83 -2.40
C PHE A 394 -5.04 22.97 -1.98
N PHE A 395 -5.01 23.28 -0.69
CA PHE A 395 -4.13 24.29 -0.12
C PHE A 395 -3.52 23.78 1.19
N ILE A 396 -2.26 24.13 1.42
CA ILE A 396 -1.54 23.84 2.66
C ILE A 396 -1.02 25.16 3.21
N ASP A 397 -1.42 25.52 4.43
CA ASP A 397 -1.15 26.82 5.06
C ASP A 397 -1.48 28.00 4.12
N ASN A 398 -2.65 27.94 3.49
CA ASN A 398 -3.16 28.90 2.49
C ASN A 398 -2.39 28.97 1.17
N VAL A 399 -1.41 28.10 0.94
CA VAL A 399 -0.70 27.99 -0.34
C VAL A 399 -1.38 26.97 -1.24
N GLN A 400 -1.91 27.42 -2.38
CA GLN A 400 -2.52 26.55 -3.38
C GLN A 400 -1.52 25.55 -3.95
N GLN A 401 -1.94 24.29 -4.11
CA GLN A 401 -1.15 23.22 -4.69
C GLN A 401 -1.43 23.07 -6.20
N PRO A 402 -0.44 22.67 -7.02
CA PRO A 402 -0.55 22.69 -8.49
C PRO A 402 -1.44 21.59 -9.07
N VAL A 403 -1.53 20.43 -8.41
CA VAL A 403 -2.38 19.31 -8.85
C VAL A 403 -3.77 19.46 -8.25
N TYR A 404 -4.79 19.44 -9.10
CA TYR A 404 -6.19 19.63 -8.74
C TYR A 404 -7.08 18.64 -9.51
N PHE A 405 -8.32 18.42 -9.07
CA PHE A 405 -9.27 17.62 -9.84
C PHE A 405 -10.14 18.51 -10.74
N SER A 406 -10.48 18.01 -11.92
CA SER A 406 -11.39 18.66 -12.87
C SER A 406 -12.39 17.67 -13.46
N GLY A 407 -13.52 18.17 -13.95
CA GLY A 407 -14.56 17.35 -14.59
C GLY A 407 -15.52 16.69 -13.62
N ILE A 408 -15.60 17.17 -12.37
CA ILE A 408 -16.54 16.67 -11.36
C ILE A 408 -17.93 17.23 -11.72
N LYS A 409 -18.79 16.39 -12.30
CA LYS A 409 -20.15 16.78 -12.72
C LYS A 409 -21.25 16.31 -11.79
N GLU A 410 -20.93 15.36 -10.91
CA GLU A 410 -21.88 14.80 -9.96
C GLU A 410 -21.75 15.44 -8.58
N LYS A 411 -22.74 15.17 -7.72
CA LYS A 411 -22.69 15.60 -6.33
C LYS A 411 -21.63 14.80 -5.56
N VAL A 412 -20.90 15.49 -4.70
CA VAL A 412 -19.83 14.92 -3.89
C VAL A 412 -19.92 15.39 -2.45
N ARG A 413 -19.20 14.74 -1.53
CA ARG A 413 -19.06 15.11 -0.12
C ARG A 413 -17.59 15.16 0.25
N PHE A 414 -17.20 16.03 1.18
CA PHE A 414 -15.85 16.00 1.75
C PHE A 414 -15.64 14.74 2.60
N ILE A 415 -14.43 14.21 2.55
CA ILE A 415 -14.01 13.06 3.37
C ILE A 415 -12.66 13.30 4.03
N ILE A 416 -12.45 12.62 5.16
CA ILE A 416 -11.20 12.58 5.90
C ILE A 416 -10.81 11.11 6.09
N PHE A 417 -9.54 10.79 5.89
CA PHE A 417 -8.97 9.48 6.16
C PHE A 417 -7.95 9.54 7.30
N ILE A 418 -8.08 8.66 8.27
CA ILE A 418 -7.16 8.49 9.42
C ILE A 418 -7.01 7.00 9.75
N GLN A 419 -5.81 6.57 10.14
CA GLN A 419 -5.49 5.15 10.34
C GLN A 419 -4.99 4.77 11.74
N SER A 420 -4.06 5.56 12.31
CA SER A 420 -3.34 5.15 13.53
C SER A 420 -4.09 5.55 14.80
N THR A 421 -4.09 4.67 15.81
CA THR A 421 -4.63 5.01 17.14
C THR A 421 -3.96 6.28 17.69
N GLY A 422 -4.75 7.17 18.28
CA GLY A 422 -4.27 8.45 18.81
C GLY A 422 -4.14 9.58 17.78
N SER A 423 -4.26 9.27 16.48
CA SER A 423 -4.38 10.28 15.43
C SER A 423 -5.69 11.04 15.56
N SER A 424 -5.67 12.31 15.20
CA SER A 424 -6.87 13.15 15.18
C SER A 424 -6.89 14.12 14.02
N CYS A 425 -8.08 14.59 13.67
CA CYS A 425 -8.31 15.65 12.72
C CYS A 425 -9.37 16.62 13.26
N THR A 426 -9.03 17.90 13.34
CA THR A 426 -9.98 18.95 13.67
C THR A 426 -10.47 19.60 12.40
N ILE A 427 -11.77 19.53 12.14
CA ILE A 427 -12.44 20.32 11.10
C ILE A 427 -12.71 21.70 11.70
N LYS A 428 -11.99 22.69 11.20
CA LYS A 428 -12.01 24.07 11.69
C LYS A 428 -13.17 24.87 11.13
N SER A 429 -13.52 24.64 9.86
CA SER A 429 -14.62 25.34 9.21
C SER A 429 -15.15 24.54 8.02
N LEU A 430 -16.43 24.74 7.73
CA LEU A 430 -17.09 24.37 6.49
C LEU A 430 -17.86 25.61 6.02
N LYS A 431 -17.54 26.14 4.85
CA LYS A 431 -18.10 27.41 4.36
C LYS A 431 -18.53 27.29 2.92
N LYS A 432 -19.51 28.11 2.55
CA LYS A 432 -19.85 28.37 1.16
C LYS A 432 -19.30 29.74 0.76
N LEU A 433 -18.55 29.78 -0.33
CA LEU A 433 -17.92 30.98 -0.85
C LEU A 433 -18.76 31.57 -1.98
N ARG A 434 -18.69 32.90 -2.14
CA ARG A 434 -19.32 33.61 -3.26
C ARG A 434 -18.42 33.63 -4.50
N GLU A 435 -17.11 33.60 -4.29
CA GLU A 435 -16.09 33.62 -5.33
C GLU A 435 -14.98 32.61 -4.97
N PRO A 436 -14.32 32.00 -5.97
CA PRO A 436 -13.24 31.07 -5.73
C PRO A 436 -12.02 31.81 -5.16
N THR A 437 -11.30 31.17 -4.25
CA THR A 437 -9.98 31.67 -3.80
C THR A 437 -8.84 31.04 -4.60
N SER A 438 -9.13 30.00 -5.39
CA SER A 438 -8.16 29.41 -6.31
C SER A 438 -7.78 30.36 -7.46
N VAL A 439 -6.50 30.37 -7.82
CA VAL A 439 -5.94 31.09 -8.97
C VAL A 439 -5.32 30.12 -9.96
N HIS A 440 -5.08 30.57 -11.20
CA HIS A 440 -4.33 29.79 -12.18
C HIS A 440 -2.85 29.72 -11.81
N LEU A 441 -2.23 28.54 -11.93
CA LEU A 441 -0.79 28.35 -11.71
C LEU A 441 -0.14 27.86 -13.01
N GLU A 442 1.02 28.40 -13.38
CA GLU A 442 1.72 28.02 -14.62
C GLU A 442 2.06 26.52 -14.71
N ASN A 443 2.30 25.89 -13.55
CA ASN A 443 2.64 24.48 -13.43
C ASN A 443 1.44 23.60 -13.01
N GLU A 444 0.21 24.10 -13.16
CA GLU A 444 -0.97 23.35 -12.75
C GLU A 444 -1.17 22.06 -13.55
N LYS A 445 -1.67 21.03 -12.88
CA LYS A 445 -1.94 19.72 -13.48
C LYS A 445 -3.30 19.21 -13.05
N ALA A 446 -4.19 19.08 -14.03
CA ALA A 446 -5.53 18.58 -13.79
C ALA A 446 -5.57 17.04 -13.79
N VAL A 447 -6.09 16.45 -12.71
CA VAL A 447 -6.53 15.05 -12.66
C VAL A 447 -7.99 14.99 -13.07
N LYS A 448 -8.32 14.10 -14.01
CA LYS A 448 -9.71 13.92 -14.46
C LYS A 448 -10.45 12.99 -13.49
N TRP A 449 -11.55 13.52 -12.95
CA TRP A 449 -12.54 12.75 -12.21
C TRP A 449 -13.25 11.71 -13.09
#